data_AF-A0A660ZQ50-F1
#
_entry.id   AF-A0A660ZQ50-F1
#
_cell.length_a   1.000
_cell.length_b   1.000
_cell.length_c   1.000
_cell.angle_alpha   90.00
_cell.angle_beta   90.00
_cell.angle_gamma   90.00
#
_symmetry.space_group_name_H-M   'P 1'
#
loop_
_entity.id
_entity.type
_entity.pdbx_description
1 polymer ?
#
loop_
_entity_poly.entity_id
_entity_poly.type
_entity_poly.pdbx_seq_one_letter_code
_entity_poly.pdbx_strand_id
1 'polypeptide(L)'
;FSPKGTNVNFVSVEDDHTLSYRTYERGVEDETLACGTGAVTISVIFSHLGLTESPVKCKTSSGDVLEIQFDINPDGASNCILTGPAVVSFKGSFDLDVYQS
;
A
#
# COMPACT_ATOMS: atom_id res chain seq x y z
N PHE A 1 22.01 13.90 7.36
CA PHE A 1 21.44 12.55 7.51
C PHE A 1 21.42 11.88 6.15
N SER A 2 22.26 10.86 5.98
CA SER A 2 22.30 9.98 4.81
C SER A 2 22.29 8.55 5.37
N PRO A 3 21.42 7.65 4.88
CA PRO A 3 20.49 7.81 3.76
C PRO A 3 19.21 8.58 4.13
N LYS A 4 18.52 9.16 3.12
CA LYS A 4 17.07 9.46 3.23
C LYS A 4 16.40 8.10 3.42
N GLY A 5 15.66 7.86 4.51
CA GLY A 5 15.20 6.51 4.92
C GLY A 5 14.39 5.72 3.88
N THR A 6 13.66 4.70 4.29
CA THR A 6 12.78 3.93 3.40
C THR A 6 11.49 3.54 4.10
N ASN A 7 10.45 3.24 3.32
CA ASN A 7 9.31 2.49 3.84
C ASN A 7 9.78 1.06 4.12
N VAL A 8 9.34 0.48 5.22
CA VAL A 8 9.63 -0.90 5.60
C VAL A 8 8.29 -1.63 5.77
N ASN A 9 8.10 -2.72 5.03
CA ASN A 9 6.92 -3.55 5.12
C ASN A 9 7.24 -4.86 5.83
N PHE A 10 6.48 -5.19 6.86
CA PHE A 10 6.47 -6.50 7.51
C PHE A 10 5.29 -7.28 6.94
N VAL A 11 5.54 -8.46 6.36
CA VAL A 11 4.55 -9.19 5.56
C VAL A 11 4.39 -10.61 6.08
N SER A 12 3.15 -11.07 6.19
CA SER A 12 2.78 -12.47 6.39
C SER A 12 2.00 -12.95 5.18
N VAL A 13 2.44 -14.05 4.58
CA VAL A 13 1.66 -14.77 3.55
C VAL A 13 0.62 -15.62 4.27
N GLU A 14 -0.64 -15.43 3.95
CA GLU A 14 -1.73 -16.20 4.55
C GLU A 14 -2.16 -17.36 3.64
N ASP A 15 -2.25 -17.09 2.34
CA ASP A 15 -2.52 -18.06 1.28
C ASP A 15 -1.93 -17.54 -0.06
N ASP A 16 -2.22 -18.24 -1.14
CA ASP A 16 -1.76 -17.93 -2.50
C ASP A 16 -2.30 -16.61 -3.05
N HIS A 17 -3.34 -16.02 -2.45
CA HIS A 17 -3.93 -14.76 -2.91
C HIS A 17 -4.01 -13.70 -1.81
N THR A 18 -3.49 -13.95 -0.61
CA THR A 18 -3.71 -13.09 0.56
C THR A 18 -2.42 -12.83 1.33
N LEU A 19 -2.14 -11.54 1.52
CA LEU A 19 -1.08 -11.02 2.38
C LEU A 19 -1.68 -10.18 3.51
N SER A 20 -1.12 -10.31 4.70
CA SER A 20 -1.27 -9.32 5.78
C SER A 20 0.02 -8.54 5.92
N TYR A 21 -0.05 -7.21 6.09
CA TYR A 21 1.15 -6.40 6.19
C TYR A 21 1.01 -5.19 7.11
N ARG A 22 2.15 -4.70 7.58
CA ARG A 22 2.31 -3.46 8.36
C ARG A 22 3.43 -2.62 7.75
N THR A 23 3.26 -1.31 7.73
CA THR A 23 4.24 -0.40 7.11
C THR A 23 4.74 0.63 8.11
N TYR A 24 6.05 0.69 8.32
CA TYR A 24 6.71 1.88 8.85
C TYR A 24 6.98 2.84 7.68
N GLU A 25 6.44 4.05 7.75
CA GLU A 25 6.42 4.97 6.60
C GLU A 25 7.40 6.13 6.77
N ARG A 26 8.32 6.24 5.81
CA ARG A 26 9.29 7.33 5.74
C ARG A 26 8.59 8.67 5.62
N GLY A 27 9.00 9.63 6.44
CA GLY A 27 8.41 10.98 6.48
C GLY A 27 7.22 11.11 7.43
N VAL A 28 6.61 9.98 7.84
CA VAL A 28 5.78 9.91 9.06
C VAL A 28 6.65 9.52 10.25
N GLU A 29 7.64 8.65 10.00
CA GLU A 29 8.54 8.07 11.01
C GLU A 29 7.78 7.28 12.09
N ASP A 30 6.69 6.65 11.68
CA ASP A 30 5.83 5.77 12.49
C ASP A 30 5.11 4.75 11.59
N GLU A 31 4.41 3.81 12.20
CA GLU A 31 3.47 2.94 11.51
C GLU A 31 2.26 3.73 10.99
N THR A 32 1.90 3.49 9.73
CA THR A 32 0.65 4.00 9.16
C THR A 32 -0.39 2.88 9.01
N LEU A 33 -1.68 3.24 9.09
CA LEU A 33 -2.78 2.27 9.07
C LEU A 33 -2.90 1.54 7.73
N ALA A 34 -2.50 2.18 6.63
CA ALA A 34 -2.46 1.59 5.30
C ALA A 34 -1.43 2.34 4.44
N CYS A 35 -0.71 1.60 3.60
CA CYS A 35 0.18 2.17 2.59
C CYS A 35 -0.04 1.47 1.25
N GLY A 36 -0.70 2.13 0.30
CA GLY A 36 -1.07 1.53 -1.00
C GLY A 36 0.15 1.16 -1.85
N THR A 37 1.17 2.03 -1.90
CA THR A 37 2.43 1.74 -2.60
C THR A 37 3.16 0.55 -1.97
N GLY A 38 3.06 0.40 -0.64
CA GLY A 38 3.55 -0.77 0.08
C GLY A 38 2.85 -2.05 -0.35
N ALA A 39 1.50 -2.04 -0.41
CA ALA A 39 0.69 -3.17 -0.86
C ALA A 39 1.04 -3.62 -2.29
N VAL A 40 1.20 -2.67 -3.23
CA VAL A 40 1.64 -2.99 -4.60
C VAL A 40 3.01 -3.66 -4.60
N THR A 41 3.96 -3.08 -3.87
CA THR A 41 5.35 -3.56 -3.84
C THR A 41 5.43 -5.00 -3.32
N ILE A 42 4.77 -5.29 -2.19
CA ILE A 42 4.81 -6.63 -1.61
C ILE A 42 4.05 -7.63 -2.48
N SER A 43 2.93 -7.25 -3.12
CA SER A 43 2.19 -8.15 -4.01
C SER A 43 3.05 -8.59 -5.20
N VAL A 44 3.73 -7.64 -5.84
CA VAL A 44 4.61 -7.95 -6.97
C VAL A 44 5.81 -8.79 -6.54
N ILE A 45 6.48 -8.45 -5.42
CA ILE A 45 7.65 -9.20 -4.95
C ILE A 45 7.27 -10.64 -4.59
N PHE A 46 6.20 -10.85 -3.81
CA PHE A 46 5.80 -12.18 -3.38
C PHE A 46 5.27 -13.02 -4.54
N SER A 47 4.61 -12.41 -5.53
CA SER A 47 4.25 -13.12 -6.76
C SER A 47 5.44 -13.46 -7.64
N HIS A 48 6.45 -12.59 -7.73
CA HIS A 48 7.69 -12.92 -8.44
C HIS A 48 8.46 -14.08 -7.77
N LEU A 49 8.34 -14.22 -6.44
CA LEU A 49 8.91 -15.33 -5.67
C LEU A 49 8.04 -16.60 -5.72
N GLY A 50 6.90 -16.59 -6.41
CA GLY A 50 5.98 -17.72 -6.49
C GLY A 50 5.24 -18.03 -5.18
N LEU A 51 5.16 -17.05 -4.26
CA LEU A 51 4.48 -17.18 -2.98
C LEU A 51 3.01 -16.75 -3.04
N THR A 52 2.65 -15.92 -4.02
CA THR A 52 1.28 -15.46 -4.27
C THR A 52 1.00 -15.35 -5.77
N GLU A 53 -0.26 -15.26 -6.17
CA GLU A 53 -0.70 -15.07 -7.54
C GLU A 53 -1.65 -13.86 -7.64
N SER A 54 -1.52 -13.11 -8.73
CA SER A 54 -2.38 -11.96 -9.05
C SER A 54 -3.80 -12.44 -9.41
N PRO A 55 -4.86 -11.81 -8.89
CA PRO A 55 -4.86 -10.66 -7.99
C PRO A 55 -4.54 -11.02 -6.53
N VAL A 56 -3.84 -10.14 -5.84
CA VAL A 56 -3.45 -10.30 -4.43
C VAL A 56 -4.26 -9.36 -3.53
N LYS A 57 -4.83 -9.92 -2.46
CA LYS A 57 -5.52 -9.18 -1.39
C LYS A 57 -4.53 -8.84 -0.27
N CYS A 58 -4.37 -7.56 0.02
CA CYS A 58 -3.54 -7.05 1.10
C CYS A 58 -4.41 -6.52 2.24
N LYS A 59 -4.37 -7.20 3.39
CA LYS A 59 -5.01 -6.75 4.63
C LYS A 59 -4.12 -5.71 5.32
N THR A 60 -4.67 -4.51 5.55
CA THR A 60 -3.98 -3.38 6.17
C THR A 60 -4.20 -3.34 7.69
N SER A 61 -3.42 -2.53 8.41
CA SER A 61 -3.65 -2.25 9.83
C SER A 61 -4.96 -1.48 10.09
N SER A 62 -5.54 -0.78 9.11
CA SER A 62 -6.89 -0.17 9.23
C SER A 62 -8.02 -1.21 9.27
N GLY A 63 -7.74 -2.45 8.87
CA GLY A 63 -8.74 -3.50 8.65
C GLY A 63 -9.35 -3.49 7.24
N ASP A 64 -8.97 -2.52 6.41
CA ASP A 64 -9.34 -2.53 4.99
C ASP A 64 -8.57 -3.61 4.22
N VAL A 65 -9.13 -4.03 3.10
CA VAL A 65 -8.48 -4.92 2.15
C VAL A 65 -8.27 -4.17 0.85
N LEU A 66 -7.02 -4.11 0.41
CA LEU A 66 -6.64 -3.61 -0.90
C LEU A 66 -6.47 -4.80 -1.85
N GLU A 67 -7.04 -4.75 -3.04
CA GLU A 67 -6.82 -5.76 -4.08
C GLU A 67 -5.88 -5.20 -5.14
N ILE A 68 -4.78 -5.91 -5.38
CA ILE A 68 -3.73 -5.54 -6.33
C ILE A 68 -3.77 -6.53 -7.48
N GLN A 69 -4.15 -6.04 -8.66
CA GLN A 69 -4.12 -6.79 -9.91
C GLN A 69 -2.96 -6.28 -10.78
N PHE A 70 -2.21 -7.20 -11.37
CA PHE A 70 -1.06 -6.90 -12.24
C PHE A 70 -0.71 -8.11 -13.11
N ASP A 71 0.06 -7.86 -14.18
CA ASP A 71 0.69 -8.90 -14.98
C ASP A 71 2.15 -9.04 -14.56
N ILE A 72 2.58 -10.27 -14.25
CA ILE A 72 3.98 -10.57 -13.90
C ILE A 72 4.81 -10.73 -15.18
N ASN A 73 6.01 -10.13 -15.18
CA ASN A 73 7.00 -10.26 -16.26
C ASN A 73 8.37 -10.63 -15.65
N PRO A 74 9.33 -11.14 -16.45
CA PRO A 74 10.68 -11.46 -15.94
C PRO A 74 11.38 -10.29 -15.26
N ASP A 75 11.13 -9.06 -15.71
CA ASP A 75 11.78 -7.84 -15.21
C ASP A 75 10.93 -7.06 -14.19
N GLY A 76 9.75 -7.56 -13.78
CA GLY A 76 8.87 -6.88 -12.82
C GLY A 76 7.38 -7.13 -13.07
N ALA A 77 6.57 -6.06 -13.05
CA ALA A 77 5.14 -6.12 -13.27
C ALA A 77 4.62 -4.97 -14.14
N SER A 78 3.54 -5.22 -14.87
CA SER A 78 2.82 -4.23 -15.70
C SER A 78 1.33 -4.23 -15.38
N ASN A 79 0.59 -3.25 -15.91
CA ASN A 79 -0.87 -3.13 -15.77
C ASN A 79 -1.34 -3.20 -14.31
N CYS A 80 -0.60 -2.54 -13.41
CA CYS A 80 -0.90 -2.57 -11.99
C CYS A 80 -2.12 -1.70 -11.66
N ILE A 81 -3.13 -2.33 -11.05
CA ILE A 81 -4.37 -1.71 -10.59
C ILE A 81 -4.48 -2.00 -9.08
N LEU A 82 -4.66 -0.94 -8.30
CA LEU A 82 -4.99 -1.02 -6.88
C LEU A 82 -6.46 -0.64 -6.70
N THR A 83 -7.24 -1.54 -6.11
CA THR A 83 -8.64 -1.31 -5.74
C THR A 83 -8.78 -1.35 -4.23
N GLY A 84 -9.49 -0.37 -3.66
CA GLY A 84 -9.74 -0.30 -2.22
C GLY A 84 -10.88 0.66 -1.89
N PRO A 85 -11.37 0.63 -0.64
CA PRO A 85 -12.44 1.52 -0.20
C PRO A 85 -11.97 2.97 -0.12
N ALA A 86 -12.89 3.91 -0.41
CA ALA A 86 -12.68 5.33 -0.21
C ALA A 86 -13.96 5.95 0.37
N VAL A 87 -13.83 6.67 1.49
CA VAL A 87 -14.96 7.28 2.20
C VAL A 87 -14.70 8.77 2.38
N VAL A 88 -15.70 9.59 2.05
CA VAL A 88 -15.65 11.04 2.29
C VAL A 88 -15.94 11.29 3.77
N SER A 89 -14.96 11.80 4.52
CA SER A 89 -15.11 12.10 5.95
C SER A 89 -15.95 13.36 6.21
N PHE A 90 -15.71 14.43 5.47
CA PHE A 90 -16.46 15.68 5.59
C PHE A 90 -16.47 16.48 4.28
N LYS A 91 -17.33 17.51 4.23
CA LYS A 91 -17.34 18.54 3.18
C LYS A 91 -17.38 19.91 3.85
N GLY A 92 -16.64 20.88 3.31
CA GLY A 92 -16.59 22.24 3.85
C GLY A 92 -16.02 23.25 2.84
N SER A 93 -15.97 24.51 3.25
CA SER A 93 -15.39 25.63 2.52
C SER A 93 -14.50 26.44 3.46
N PHE A 94 -13.41 27.03 2.95
CA PHE A 94 -12.55 27.92 3.71
C PHE A 94 -12.22 29.18 2.91
N ASP A 95 -11.97 30.28 3.61
CA ASP A 95 -11.46 31.52 3.03
C ASP A 95 -9.93 31.47 3.02
N LEU A 96 -9.34 31.64 1.82
CA LEU A 96 -7.90 31.61 1.63
C LEU A 96 -7.20 32.79 2.30
N ASP A 97 -7.84 33.96 2.34
CA ASP A 97 -7.23 35.18 2.89
C ASP A 97 -7.11 35.11 4.42
N VAL A 98 -8.05 34.40 5.07
CA VAL A 98 -8.04 34.16 6.52
C VAL A 98 -7.06 33.06 6.92
N TYR A 99 -6.79 32.08 6.04
CA TYR A 99 -5.87 30.98 6.35
C TYR A 99 -4.39 31.39 6.26
N GLN A 100 -4.07 32.46 5.53
CA GLN A 100 -2.69 32.91 5.30
C GLN A 100 -2.21 34.01 6.28
N SER A 101 -3.07 34.47 7.20
CA SER A 101 -2.73 35.44 8.26
C SER A 101 -2.22 34.77 9.53
#